data_AF-A0A2V6YBN8-F1
#
_entry.id   AF-A0A2V6YBN8-F1
#
_cell.length_a   1.000
_cell.length_b   1.000
_cell.length_c   1.000
_cell.angle_alpha   90.00
_cell.angle_beta   90.00
_cell.angle_gamma   90.00
#
_symmetry.space_group_name_H-M   'P 1'
#
loop_
_entity.id
_entity.type
_entity.pdbx_description
1 polymer ?
#
loop_
_entity_poly.entity_id
_entity_poly.type
_entity_poly.pdbx_seq_one_letter_code
_entity_poly.pdbx_strand_id
1 'polypeptide(L)'
;MEPLRDFSSQIPSLLSRYGAAVGLTGLALLASLDVVPHWSPHHLLWPFYAAVLLAAWLGGLGPGLFATILAALAVTRLFLPSTPAPMVRDAGDLIGLLLFLGVGVLFSALNARLRAAERRAESLDRELRREVDERKTVEAIAAKLATVVEELQTSVDRSRQQIGSLTAVSRARRDGRIVECSELFVRLLGAPSSEEVLTLRMRDIFRDPAQWQKLTASLGPGAMVENQELHWRRVDGAPLTVLASIREVDGLIEAIAVDITDDTRADEVER
;
A
#
# COMPACT_ATOMS: atom_id res chain seq x y z
N MET A 1 -1.34 -8.49 -23.94
CA MET A 1 -0.49 -7.45 -24.56
C MET A 1 -1.39 -6.69 -25.51
N GLU A 2 -2.06 -5.67 -24.98
CA GLU A 2 -3.18 -4.97 -25.63
C GLU A 2 -2.73 -3.51 -25.82
N PRO A 3 -2.79 -2.94 -27.04
CA PRO A 3 -2.25 -1.61 -27.27
C PRO A 3 -3.17 -0.55 -26.64
N LEU A 4 -2.54 0.34 -25.89
CA LEU A 4 -3.11 1.52 -25.25
C LEU A 4 -3.88 2.35 -26.29
N ARG A 5 -5.21 2.41 -26.13
CA ARG A 5 -6.05 3.38 -26.84
C ARG A 5 -5.69 4.78 -26.35
N ASP A 6 -5.06 5.49 -27.26
CA ASP A 6 -4.67 6.89 -27.19
C ASP A 6 -5.86 7.78 -26.77
N PHE A 7 -5.75 8.38 -25.58
CA PHE A 7 -6.75 9.26 -24.97
C PHE A 7 -6.57 10.74 -25.38
N SER A 8 -5.81 11.01 -26.45
CA SER A 8 -5.37 12.34 -26.85
C SER A 8 -6.34 13.11 -27.77
N SER A 9 -7.65 13.06 -27.56
CA SER A 9 -8.55 13.96 -28.32
C SER A 9 -9.93 14.21 -27.69
N GLN A 10 -9.99 14.78 -26.48
CA GLN A 10 -11.25 15.31 -25.93
C GLN A 10 -11.18 16.78 -25.52
N ILE A 11 -10.39 17.57 -26.24
CA ILE A 11 -10.73 18.99 -26.42
C ILE A 11 -11.30 19.07 -27.83
N PRO A 12 -12.63 19.25 -28.03
CA PRO A 12 -13.16 19.45 -29.36
C PRO A 12 -12.41 20.64 -29.95
N SER A 13 -11.73 20.40 -31.07
CA SER A 13 -10.91 21.41 -31.74
C SER A 13 -11.76 22.66 -31.93
N LEU A 14 -11.14 23.85 -31.86
CA LEU A 14 -11.85 25.11 -32.07
C LEU A 14 -12.69 25.04 -33.36
N LEU A 15 -12.16 24.38 -34.39
CA LEU A 15 -12.83 24.09 -35.65
C LEU A 15 -14.17 23.33 -35.49
N SER A 16 -14.25 22.33 -34.62
CA SER A 16 -15.49 21.59 -34.33
C SER A 16 -16.52 22.46 -33.58
N ARG A 17 -16.06 23.29 -32.65
CA ARG A 17 -16.93 24.14 -31.83
C ARG A 17 -17.55 25.29 -32.63
N TYR A 18 -16.74 25.95 -33.48
CA TYR A 18 -17.22 26.96 -34.42
C TYR A 18 -17.99 26.35 -35.60
N GLY A 19 -17.62 25.14 -36.05
CA GLY A 19 -18.36 24.40 -37.07
C GLY A 19 -19.79 24.06 -36.62
N ALA A 20 -19.97 23.63 -35.36
CA ALA A 20 -21.30 23.42 -34.79
C ALA A 20 -22.12 24.72 -34.73
N ALA A 21 -21.49 25.84 -34.38
CA ALA A 21 -22.15 27.15 -34.39
C ALA A 21 -22.62 27.57 -35.80
N VAL A 22 -21.78 27.37 -36.82
CA VAL A 22 -22.14 27.65 -38.22
C VAL A 22 -23.28 26.73 -38.68
N GLY A 23 -23.19 25.43 -38.41
CA GLY A 23 -24.20 24.46 -38.82
C GLY A 23 -25.56 24.71 -38.19
N LEU A 24 -25.60 25.00 -36.88
CA LEU A 24 -26.84 25.30 -36.16
C LEU A 24 -27.47 26.62 -36.63
N THR A 25 -26.66 27.65 -36.86
CA THR A 25 -27.15 28.94 -37.36
C THR A 25 -27.68 28.81 -38.79
N GLY A 26 -27.02 28.02 -39.63
CA GLY A 26 -27.49 27.69 -40.99
C GLY A 26 -28.80 26.89 -40.98
N LEU A 27 -28.94 25.92 -40.08
CA LEU A 27 -30.18 25.15 -39.89
C LEU A 27 -31.34 26.05 -39.43
N ALA A 28 -31.10 26.96 -38.48
CA ALA A 28 -32.11 27.93 -38.07
C ALA A 28 -32.51 28.86 -39.22
N LEU A 29 -31.56 29.27 -40.06
CA LEU A 29 -31.84 30.09 -41.24
C LEU A 29 -32.72 29.34 -42.25
N LEU A 30 -32.41 28.08 -42.53
CA LEU A 30 -33.21 27.22 -43.43
C LEU A 30 -34.62 26.99 -42.89
N ALA A 31 -34.76 26.68 -41.60
CA ALA A 31 -36.05 26.54 -40.95
C ALA A 31 -36.85 27.85 -40.98
N SER A 32 -36.18 29.00 -40.85
CA SER A 32 -36.84 30.31 -40.94
C SER A 32 -37.41 30.58 -42.33
N LEU A 33 -36.68 30.23 -43.40
CA LEU A 33 -37.12 30.43 -44.78
C LEU A 33 -38.40 29.65 -45.14
N ASP A 34 -38.61 28.47 -44.55
CA ASP A 34 -39.80 27.64 -44.76
C ASP A 34 -41.01 28.09 -43.91
N VAL A 35 -40.74 28.77 -42.80
CA VAL A 35 -41.76 29.29 -41.86
C VAL A 35 -42.28 30.67 -42.28
N VAL A 36 -41.44 31.48 -42.93
CA VAL A 36 -41.78 32.84 -43.42
C VAL A 36 -43.05 32.94 -44.28
N PRO A 37 -43.39 31.98 -45.16
CA PRO A 37 -44.63 32.03 -45.93
C PRO A 37 -45.90 31.87 -45.08
N HIS A 38 -45.79 31.30 -43.86
CA HIS A 38 -46.94 30.90 -43.06
C HIS A 38 -47.16 31.73 -41.80
N TRP A 39 -46.12 32.43 -41.29
CA TRP A 39 -46.13 33.06 -39.97
C TRP A 39 -45.85 34.57 -40.03
N SER A 40 -46.44 35.33 -39.10
CA SER A 40 -46.23 36.79 -38.98
C SER A 40 -44.76 37.16 -38.71
N PRO A 41 -44.26 38.33 -39.19
CA PRO A 41 -42.85 38.75 -39.08
C PRO A 41 -42.25 38.73 -37.67
N HIS A 42 -43.07 38.81 -36.63
CA HIS A 42 -42.63 38.83 -35.23
C HIS A 42 -42.10 37.47 -34.72
N HIS A 43 -42.39 36.35 -35.39
CA HIS A 43 -41.95 35.02 -34.96
C HIS A 43 -40.66 34.53 -35.64
N LEU A 44 -40.06 35.36 -36.49
CA LEU A 44 -38.89 35.01 -37.29
C LEU A 44 -37.63 34.69 -36.45
N LEU A 45 -37.55 35.21 -35.22
CA LEU A 45 -36.36 35.11 -34.37
C LEU A 45 -36.29 33.81 -33.56
N TRP A 46 -37.40 33.11 -33.33
CA TRP A 46 -37.48 31.90 -32.48
C TRP A 46 -36.49 30.78 -32.86
N PRO A 47 -36.35 30.38 -34.14
CA PRO A 47 -35.36 29.37 -34.53
C PRO A 47 -33.91 29.81 -34.30
N PHE A 48 -33.62 31.11 -34.44
CA PHE A 48 -32.27 31.65 -34.18
C PHE A 48 -31.92 31.62 -32.68
N TYR A 49 -32.90 31.86 -31.79
CA TYR A 49 -32.69 31.69 -30.34
C TYR A 49 -32.26 30.25 -30.00
N ALA A 50 -32.93 29.24 -30.58
CA ALA A 50 -32.58 27.84 -30.36
C ALA A 50 -31.18 27.48 -30.88
N ALA A 51 -30.83 27.95 -32.08
CA ALA A 51 -29.50 27.70 -32.65
C ALA A 51 -28.37 28.31 -31.83
N VAL A 52 -28.55 29.54 -31.32
CA VAL A 52 -27.52 30.19 -30.50
C VAL A 52 -27.41 29.55 -29.12
N LEU A 53 -28.54 29.15 -28.52
CA LEU A 53 -28.54 28.37 -27.27
C LEU A 53 -27.74 27.07 -27.43
N LEU A 54 -27.98 26.33 -28.51
CA LEU A 54 -27.26 25.08 -28.80
C LEU A 54 -25.78 25.32 -29.13
N ALA A 55 -25.45 26.38 -29.87
CA ALA A 55 -24.07 26.75 -30.20
C ALA A 55 -23.27 27.17 -28.95
N ALA A 56 -23.89 27.92 -28.04
CA ALA A 56 -23.31 28.29 -26.75
C ALA A 56 -23.14 27.06 -25.83
N TRP A 57 -24.08 26.12 -25.86
CA TRP A 57 -24.00 24.89 -25.08
C TRP A 57 -22.86 23.97 -25.54
N LEU A 58 -22.73 23.76 -26.85
CA LEU A 58 -21.71 22.89 -27.44
C LEU A 58 -20.32 23.56 -27.49
N GLY A 59 -20.27 24.86 -27.75
CA GLY A 59 -19.05 25.59 -28.06
C GLY A 59 -18.53 26.55 -26.98
N GLY A 60 -19.37 26.97 -26.04
CA GLY A 60 -19.06 28.02 -25.07
C GLY A 60 -19.24 29.43 -25.63
N LEU A 61 -18.65 30.43 -24.96
CA LEU A 61 -18.91 31.86 -25.22
C LEU A 61 -18.59 32.31 -26.65
N GLY A 62 -17.44 31.91 -27.20
CA GLY A 62 -16.99 32.33 -28.54
C GLY A 62 -17.91 31.85 -29.67
N PRO A 63 -18.17 30.54 -29.79
CA PRO A 63 -19.09 30.01 -30.80
C PRO A 63 -20.54 30.50 -30.63
N GLY A 64 -21.02 30.70 -29.40
CA GLY A 64 -22.34 31.31 -29.15
C GLY A 64 -22.41 32.75 -29.65
N LEU A 65 -21.41 33.57 -29.35
CA LEU A 65 -21.32 34.96 -29.83
C LEU A 65 -21.18 35.02 -31.36
N PHE A 66 -20.44 34.08 -31.95
CA PHE A 66 -20.31 33.97 -33.40
C PHE A 66 -21.65 33.62 -34.07
N ALA A 67 -22.38 32.63 -33.55
CA ALA A 67 -23.72 32.29 -34.01
C ALA A 67 -24.70 33.47 -33.88
N THR A 68 -24.56 34.27 -32.81
CA THR A 68 -25.32 35.50 -32.59
C THR A 68 -25.12 36.51 -33.71
N ILE A 69 -23.86 36.80 -34.03
CA ILE A 69 -23.49 37.79 -35.06
C ILE A 69 -24.00 37.31 -36.43
N LEU A 70 -23.86 36.02 -36.72
CA LEU A 70 -24.37 35.42 -37.95
C LEU A 70 -25.89 35.47 -38.06
N ALA A 71 -26.61 35.18 -36.97
CA ALA A 71 -28.07 35.27 -36.92
C ALA A 71 -28.55 36.72 -37.14
N ALA A 72 -27.93 37.69 -36.47
CA ALA A 72 -28.25 39.11 -36.63
C ALA A 72 -28.01 39.60 -38.08
N LEU A 73 -26.90 39.18 -38.69
CA LEU A 73 -26.59 39.51 -40.09
C LEU A 73 -27.60 38.87 -41.06
N ALA A 74 -28.01 37.63 -40.79
CA ALA A 74 -28.97 36.93 -41.63
C ALA A 74 -30.36 37.60 -41.59
N VAL A 75 -30.85 37.95 -40.40
CA VAL A 75 -32.15 38.62 -40.23
C VAL A 75 -32.17 39.98 -40.93
N THR A 76 -31.11 40.78 -40.76
CA THR A 76 -31.03 42.14 -41.32
C THR A 76 -30.84 42.16 -42.83
N ARG A 77 -30.04 41.25 -43.41
CA ARG A 77 -29.77 41.21 -44.86
C ARG A 77 -30.86 40.53 -45.69
N LEU A 78 -31.49 39.49 -45.14
CA LEU A 78 -32.39 38.62 -45.93
C LEU A 78 -33.87 38.94 -45.73
N PHE A 79 -34.26 39.46 -44.55
CA PHE A 79 -35.69 39.57 -44.20
C PHE A 79 -36.21 40.99 -44.01
N LEU A 80 -35.35 41.98 -43.78
CA LEU A 80 -35.78 43.39 -43.73
C LEU A 80 -35.61 44.07 -45.10
N PRO A 81 -36.66 44.73 -45.64
CA PRO A 81 -36.54 45.51 -46.88
C PRO A 81 -35.53 46.63 -46.69
N SER A 82 -34.56 46.70 -47.61
CA SER A 82 -33.46 47.67 -47.60
C SER A 82 -33.98 49.11 -47.56
N THR A 83 -33.92 49.76 -46.40
CA THR A 83 -33.98 51.22 -46.30
C THR A 83 -32.65 51.74 -45.76
N PRO A 84 -32.06 52.78 -46.37
CA PRO A 84 -30.74 53.29 -46.00
C PRO A 84 -30.84 54.21 -44.79
N ALA A 85 -31.02 53.66 -43.59
CA ALA A 85 -31.05 54.43 -42.34
C ALA A 85 -30.36 53.67 -41.19
N PRO A 86 -29.72 54.38 -40.22
CA PRO A 86 -28.86 53.78 -39.22
C PRO A 86 -29.60 52.89 -38.20
N MET A 87 -28.82 51.96 -37.64
CA MET A 87 -29.16 50.62 -37.16
C MET A 87 -30.00 50.48 -35.87
N VAL A 88 -30.58 51.53 -35.31
CA VAL A 88 -31.41 51.41 -34.09
C VAL A 88 -32.53 52.45 -34.13
N ARG A 89 -33.78 52.02 -34.35
CA ARG A 89 -34.95 52.92 -34.31
C ARG A 89 -35.89 52.71 -33.13
N ASP A 90 -35.80 51.57 -32.41
CA ASP A 90 -36.77 51.25 -31.36
C ASP A 90 -36.11 50.72 -30.07
N ALA A 91 -36.62 51.11 -28.90
CA ALA A 91 -36.07 50.71 -27.61
C ALA A 91 -36.18 49.19 -27.37
N GLY A 92 -37.17 48.55 -28.01
CA GLY A 92 -37.38 47.10 -27.96
C GLY A 92 -36.23 46.29 -28.56
N ASP A 93 -35.62 46.75 -29.65
CA ASP A 93 -34.52 46.05 -30.32
C ASP A 93 -33.25 46.04 -29.47
N LEU A 94 -32.95 47.16 -28.80
CA LEU A 94 -31.82 47.26 -27.87
C LEU A 94 -32.02 46.37 -26.64
N ILE A 95 -33.25 46.32 -26.10
CA ILE A 95 -33.60 45.47 -24.95
C ILE A 95 -33.48 43.99 -25.33
N GLY A 96 -33.96 43.60 -26.52
CA GLY A 96 -33.83 42.25 -27.05
C GLY A 96 -32.37 41.82 -27.19
N LEU A 97 -31.52 42.69 -27.75
CA LEU A 97 -30.10 42.44 -27.91
C LEU A 97 -29.37 42.29 -26.56
N LEU A 98 -29.68 43.15 -25.58
CA LEU A 98 -29.09 43.10 -24.24
C LEU A 98 -29.52 41.86 -23.45
N LEU A 99 -30.80 41.50 -23.50
CA LEU A 99 -31.32 40.28 -22.87
C LEU A 99 -30.68 39.04 -23.49
N PHE A 100 -30.51 39.04 -24.81
CA PHE A 100 -29.90 37.93 -25.52
C PHE A 100 -28.42 37.74 -25.16
N LEU A 101 -27.64 38.83 -25.16
CA LEU A 101 -26.25 38.82 -24.69
C LEU A 101 -26.16 38.38 -23.22
N GLY A 102 -27.06 38.88 -22.36
CA GLY A 102 -27.11 38.53 -20.95
C GLY A 102 -27.39 37.03 -20.71
N VAL A 103 -28.36 36.45 -21.42
CA VAL A 103 -28.69 35.03 -21.35
C VAL A 103 -27.52 34.17 -21.84
N GLY A 104 -26.87 34.56 -22.95
CA GLY A 104 -25.70 33.85 -23.47
C GLY A 104 -24.52 33.85 -22.50
N VAL A 105 -24.23 34.99 -21.88
CA VAL A 105 -23.18 35.11 -20.84
C VAL A 105 -23.54 34.30 -19.60
N LEU A 106 -24.78 34.39 -19.11
CA LEU A 106 -25.24 33.66 -17.94
C LEU A 106 -25.15 32.15 -18.17
N PHE A 107 -25.60 31.65 -19.32
CA PHE A 107 -25.57 30.24 -19.65
C PHE A 107 -24.13 29.72 -19.80
N SER A 108 -23.25 30.49 -20.47
CA SER A 108 -21.83 30.14 -20.56
C SER A 108 -21.16 30.12 -19.19
N ALA A 109 -21.51 31.05 -18.29
CA ALA A 109 -20.97 31.09 -16.94
C ALA A 109 -21.46 29.90 -16.09
N LEU A 110 -22.74 29.53 -16.19
CA LEU A 110 -23.31 28.36 -15.52
C LEU A 110 -22.67 27.06 -16.01
N ASN A 111 -22.52 26.90 -17.33
CA ASN A 111 -21.88 25.72 -17.92
C ASN A 111 -20.39 25.63 -17.54
N ALA A 112 -19.67 26.75 -17.48
CA ALA A 112 -18.29 26.79 -16.99
C ALA A 112 -18.20 26.38 -15.52
N ARG A 113 -19.15 26.83 -14.68
CA ARG A 113 -19.23 26.45 -13.27
C ARG A 113 -19.56 24.97 -13.08
N LEU A 114 -20.49 24.43 -13.86
CA LEU A 114 -20.85 23.00 -13.82
C LEU A 114 -19.65 22.13 -14.19
N ARG A 115 -18.97 22.44 -15.30
CA ARG A 115 -17.75 21.71 -15.71
C ARG A 115 -16.61 21.85 -14.72
N ALA A 116 -16.47 23.01 -14.07
CA ALA A 116 -15.49 23.19 -13.02
C ALA A 116 -15.84 22.34 -11.77
N ALA A 117 -17.12 22.19 -11.44
CA ALA A 117 -17.58 21.33 -10.36
C ALA A 117 -17.34 19.85 -10.67
N GLU A 118 -17.67 19.39 -11.88
CA GLU A 118 -17.38 18.02 -12.34
C GLU A 118 -15.89 17.70 -12.27
N ARG A 119 -15.02 18.59 -12.76
CA ARG A 119 -13.56 18.39 -12.68
C ARG A 119 -13.05 18.30 -11.26
N ARG A 120 -13.63 19.06 -10.32
CA ARG A 120 -13.27 18.98 -8.89
C ARG A 120 -13.75 17.68 -8.27
N ALA A 121 -14.95 17.21 -8.62
CA ALA A 121 -15.44 15.91 -8.16
C ALA A 121 -14.55 14.77 -8.67
N GLU A 122 -14.15 14.82 -9.94
CA GLU A 122 -13.21 13.84 -10.51
C GLU A 122 -11.83 13.89 -9.87
N SER A 123 -11.30 15.07 -9.53
CA SER A 123 -9.99 15.16 -8.86
C SER A 123 -10.03 14.57 -7.46
N LEU A 124 -11.11 14.84 -6.70
CA LEU A 124 -11.30 14.28 -5.37
C LEU A 124 -11.48 12.76 -5.42
N ASP A 125 -12.23 12.23 -6.40
CA ASP A 125 -12.38 10.77 -6.58
C ASP A 125 -11.03 10.12 -6.91
N ARG A 126 -10.21 10.75 -7.77
CA ARG A 126 -8.85 10.25 -8.08
C ARG A 126 -7.93 10.28 -6.86
N GLU A 127 -8.00 11.32 -6.05
CA GLU A 127 -7.19 11.44 -4.84
C GLU A 127 -7.59 10.38 -3.80
N LEU A 128 -8.90 10.20 -3.57
CA LEU A 128 -9.39 9.16 -2.67
C LEU A 128 -9.00 7.75 -3.15
N ARG A 129 -9.07 7.48 -4.46
CA ARG A 129 -8.62 6.20 -5.03
C ARG A 129 -7.13 5.95 -4.81
N ARG A 130 -6.29 6.98 -4.93
CA ARG A 130 -4.85 6.87 -4.64
C ARG A 130 -4.61 6.53 -3.19
N GLU A 131 -5.28 7.20 -2.25
CA GLU A 131 -5.14 6.87 -0.83
C GLU A 131 -5.59 5.43 -0.52
N VAL A 132 -6.68 4.96 -1.13
CA VAL A 132 -7.15 3.58 -0.98
C VAL A 132 -6.14 2.58 -1.55
N ASP A 133 -5.57 2.85 -2.72
CA ASP A 133 -4.57 1.97 -3.33
C ASP A 133 -3.27 1.96 -2.52
N GLU A 134 -2.81 3.12 -2.03
CA GLU A 134 -1.66 3.21 -1.12
C GLU A 134 -1.89 2.39 0.15
N ARG A 135 -3.05 2.54 0.80
CA ARG A 135 -3.39 1.72 1.98
C ARG A 135 -3.37 0.23 1.68
N LYS A 136 -3.95 -0.20 0.55
CA LYS A 136 -3.92 -1.61 0.15
C LYS A 136 -2.51 -2.12 -0.09
N THR A 137 -1.62 -1.31 -0.66
CA THR A 137 -0.21 -1.72 -0.83
C THR A 137 0.49 -1.90 0.52
N VAL A 138 0.26 -0.99 1.47
CA VAL A 138 0.80 -1.10 2.83
C VAL A 138 0.26 -2.34 3.54
N GLU A 139 -1.05 -2.60 3.46
CA GLU A 139 -1.68 -3.80 4.04
C GLU A 139 -1.15 -5.08 3.42
N ALA A 140 -0.95 -5.12 2.10
CA ALA A 140 -0.38 -6.28 1.41
C ALA A 140 1.08 -6.54 1.81
N ILE A 141 1.88 -5.47 1.96
CA ILE A 141 3.25 -5.57 2.47
C ILE A 141 3.25 -6.10 3.91
N ALA A 142 2.40 -5.55 4.78
CA ALA A 142 2.29 -5.98 6.17
C ALA A 142 1.86 -7.45 6.29
N ALA A 143 0.87 -7.88 5.50
CA ALA A 143 0.43 -9.28 5.46
C ALA A 143 1.57 -10.21 5.01
N LYS A 144 2.34 -9.82 3.99
CA LYS A 144 3.49 -10.59 3.52
C LYS A 144 4.61 -10.65 4.57
N LEU A 145 4.87 -9.55 5.27
CA LEU A 145 5.83 -9.53 6.39
C LEU A 145 5.39 -10.46 7.52
N ALA A 146 4.11 -10.49 7.87
CA ALA A 146 3.58 -11.37 8.90
C ALA A 146 3.82 -12.86 8.55
N THR A 147 3.54 -13.25 7.30
CA THR A 147 3.81 -14.62 6.83
C THR A 147 5.30 -14.97 6.87
N VAL A 148 6.18 -14.07 6.42
CA VAL A 148 7.63 -14.29 6.46
C VAL A 148 8.15 -14.40 7.89
N VAL A 149 7.61 -13.61 8.82
CA VAL A 149 7.97 -13.69 10.25
C VAL A 149 7.53 -15.04 10.83
N GLU A 150 6.33 -15.51 10.53
CA GLU A 150 5.81 -16.80 10.99
C GLU A 150 6.63 -17.99 10.46
N GLU A 151 7.00 -17.96 9.18
CA GLU A 151 7.89 -18.96 8.56
C GLU A 151 9.28 -18.97 9.23
N LEU A 152 9.85 -17.79 9.48
CA LEU A 152 11.15 -17.66 10.12
C LEU A 152 11.11 -18.15 11.57
N GLN A 153 10.07 -17.82 12.32
CA GLN A 153 9.87 -18.31 13.69
C GLN A 153 9.79 -19.84 13.72
N THR A 154 8.99 -20.43 12.83
CA THR A 154 8.88 -21.88 12.71
C THR A 154 10.23 -22.53 12.37
N SER A 155 11.03 -21.90 11.52
CA SER A 155 12.37 -22.38 11.21
C SER A 155 13.33 -22.28 12.40
N VAL A 156 13.30 -21.18 13.16
CA VAL A 156 14.13 -20.98 14.36
C VAL A 156 13.77 -21.99 15.44
N ASP A 157 12.47 -22.23 15.68
CA ASP A 157 12.01 -23.18 16.69
C ASP A 157 12.37 -24.61 16.30
N ARG A 158 12.24 -24.97 15.01
CA ARG A 158 12.72 -26.26 14.50
C ARG A 158 14.24 -26.41 14.71
N SER A 159 15.03 -25.38 14.44
CA SER A 159 16.48 -25.41 14.68
C SER A 159 16.82 -25.55 16.16
N ARG A 160 16.14 -24.81 17.06
CA ARG A 160 16.32 -24.95 18.52
C ARG A 160 16.00 -26.36 19.00
N GLN A 161 14.91 -26.95 18.51
CA GLN A 161 14.51 -28.30 18.87
C GLN A 161 15.51 -29.35 18.38
N GLN A 162 16.02 -29.21 17.15
CA GLN A 162 17.05 -30.11 16.61
C GLN A 162 18.35 -30.06 17.43
N ILE A 163 18.83 -28.86 17.77
CA ILE A 163 20.06 -28.70 18.58
C ILE A 163 19.90 -29.35 19.96
N GLY A 164 18.76 -29.11 20.62
CA GLY A 164 18.45 -29.71 21.92
C GLY A 164 18.35 -31.24 21.91
N SER A 165 18.02 -31.84 20.75
CA SER A 165 17.97 -33.30 20.58
C SER A 165 19.31 -33.97 20.30
N LEU A 166 20.33 -33.21 19.88
CA LEU A 166 21.63 -33.76 19.45
C LEU A 166 22.76 -33.52 20.45
N THR A 167 22.57 -32.61 21.41
CA THR A 167 23.61 -32.25 22.38
C THR A 167 23.04 -32.14 23.80
N ALA A 168 23.80 -32.63 24.78
CA ALA A 168 23.43 -32.50 26.18
C ALA A 168 23.79 -31.07 26.61
N VAL A 169 22.80 -30.20 26.77
CA VAL A 169 23.02 -28.79 27.13
C VAL A 169 22.42 -28.55 28.51
N SER A 170 23.16 -27.83 29.36
CA SER A 170 22.66 -27.37 30.65
C SER A 170 23.06 -25.91 30.88
N ARG A 171 22.19 -25.15 31.53
CA ARG A 171 22.49 -23.83 32.08
C ARG A 171 22.31 -23.84 33.58
N ALA A 172 23.33 -23.43 34.31
CA ALA A 172 23.31 -23.36 35.76
C ALA A 172 23.86 -22.01 36.25
N ARG A 173 23.40 -21.55 37.40
CA ARG A 173 24.01 -20.40 38.09
C ARG A 173 25.36 -20.83 38.69
N ARG A 174 26.25 -19.87 38.99
CA ARG A 174 27.53 -20.15 39.69
C ARG A 174 27.34 -20.88 41.02
N ASP A 175 26.22 -20.67 41.72
CA ASP A 175 25.87 -21.40 42.94
C ASP A 175 25.50 -22.87 42.68
N GLY A 176 25.52 -23.32 41.43
CA GLY A 176 25.20 -24.67 41.00
C GLY A 176 23.71 -24.95 40.81
N ARG A 177 22.81 -23.96 40.93
CA ARG A 177 21.39 -24.20 40.61
C ARG A 177 21.21 -24.37 39.11
N ILE A 178 20.67 -25.51 38.68
CA ILE A 178 20.31 -25.73 37.27
C ILE A 178 19.06 -24.92 36.96
N VAL A 179 19.11 -24.14 35.88
CA VAL A 179 18.02 -23.25 35.44
C VAL A 179 17.32 -23.82 34.21
N GLU A 180 18.08 -24.45 33.32
CA GLU A 180 17.58 -25.03 32.09
C GLU A 180 18.44 -26.24 31.70
N CYS A 181 17.83 -27.26 31.10
CA CYS A 181 18.56 -28.41 30.55
C CYS A 181 17.83 -29.01 29.35
N SER A 182 18.58 -29.58 28.42
CA SER A 182 18.02 -30.30 27.27
C SER A 182 17.56 -31.71 27.67
N GLU A 183 16.65 -32.29 26.89
CA GLU A 183 16.17 -33.66 27.12
C GLU A 183 17.28 -34.71 26.98
N LEU A 184 18.29 -34.43 26.14
CA LEU A 184 19.47 -35.30 26.03
C LEU A 184 20.30 -35.26 27.32
N PHE A 185 20.38 -34.11 28.01
CA PHE A 185 21.04 -34.02 29.32
C PHE A 185 20.31 -34.83 30.40
N VAL A 186 18.97 -34.84 30.40
CA VAL A 186 18.16 -35.68 31.30
C VAL A 186 18.47 -37.17 31.08
N ARG A 187 18.46 -37.61 29.80
CA ARG A 187 18.81 -38.98 29.42
C ARG A 187 20.27 -39.33 29.75
N LEU A 188 21.19 -38.39 29.53
CA LEU A 188 22.61 -38.54 29.84
C LEU A 188 22.85 -38.74 31.34
N LEU A 189 22.07 -38.10 32.22
CA LEU A 189 22.16 -38.32 33.67
C LEU A 189 21.40 -39.56 34.15
N GLY A 190 20.57 -40.17 33.30
CA GLY A 190 19.68 -41.26 33.69
C GLY A 190 18.53 -40.81 34.60
N ALA A 191 18.16 -39.53 34.56
CA ALA A 191 17.04 -39.00 35.33
C ALA A 191 15.70 -39.31 34.64
N PRO A 192 14.60 -39.49 35.40
CA PRO A 192 13.29 -39.80 34.83
C PRO A 192 12.58 -38.58 34.22
N SER A 193 12.92 -37.36 34.60
CA SER A 193 12.34 -36.13 34.03
C SER A 193 13.28 -34.92 34.18
N SER A 194 13.03 -33.87 33.39
CA SER A 194 13.73 -32.59 33.55
C SER A 194 13.42 -31.90 34.87
N GLU A 195 12.21 -32.10 35.42
CA GLU A 195 11.80 -31.52 36.70
C GLU A 195 12.69 -32.01 37.84
N GLU A 196 13.02 -33.31 37.87
CA GLU A 196 13.95 -33.86 38.86
C GLU A 196 15.35 -33.25 38.70
N VAL A 197 15.87 -33.17 37.47
CA VAL A 197 17.18 -32.56 37.19
C VAL A 197 17.24 -31.11 37.64
N LEU A 198 16.15 -30.33 37.49
CA LEU A 198 16.08 -28.94 37.95
C LEU A 198 16.08 -28.80 39.49
N THR A 199 15.76 -29.86 40.25
CA THR A 199 15.91 -29.88 41.72
C THR A 199 17.33 -30.17 42.17
N LEU A 200 18.15 -30.80 41.31
CA LEU A 200 19.55 -31.10 41.60
C LEU A 200 20.41 -29.82 41.56
N ARG A 201 21.55 -29.88 42.25
CA ARG A 201 22.63 -28.91 42.03
C ARG A 201 23.66 -29.50 41.09
N MET A 202 24.11 -28.69 40.13
CA MET A 202 25.15 -29.05 39.18
C MET A 202 26.40 -29.61 39.86
N ARG A 203 26.79 -29.06 41.02
CA ARG A 203 27.94 -29.53 41.80
C ARG A 203 27.80 -30.97 42.32
N ASP A 204 26.58 -31.45 42.53
CA ASP A 204 26.32 -32.77 43.14
C ASP A 204 26.39 -33.90 42.09
N ILE A 205 26.34 -33.52 40.80
CA ILE A 205 26.54 -34.41 39.65
C ILE A 205 28.02 -34.76 39.51
N PHE A 206 28.93 -33.86 39.89
CA PHE A 206 30.37 -34.13 39.83
C PHE A 206 30.73 -35.20 40.86
N ARG A 207 31.66 -36.09 40.49
CA ARG A 207 32.22 -37.08 41.42
C ARG A 207 32.91 -36.40 42.61
N ASP A 208 33.61 -35.30 42.35
CA ASP A 208 34.15 -34.39 43.36
C ASP A 208 33.43 -33.03 43.27
N PRO A 209 32.54 -32.68 44.22
CA PRO A 209 31.81 -31.42 44.20
C PRO A 209 32.70 -30.17 44.21
N ALA A 210 33.94 -30.26 44.68
CA ALA A 210 34.87 -29.13 44.66
C ALA A 210 35.35 -28.79 43.24
N GLN A 211 35.26 -29.72 42.29
CA GLN A 211 35.59 -29.45 40.88
C GLN A 211 34.69 -28.38 40.28
N TRP A 212 33.40 -28.35 40.64
CA TRP A 212 32.49 -27.30 40.16
C TRP A 212 32.99 -25.90 40.56
N GLN A 213 33.45 -25.74 41.80
CA GLN A 213 33.94 -24.45 42.28
C GLN A 213 35.24 -24.05 41.59
N LYS A 214 36.16 -25.00 41.37
CA LYS A 214 37.40 -24.74 40.61
C LYS A 214 37.10 -24.33 39.17
N LEU A 215 36.16 -25.01 38.54
CA LEU A 215 35.77 -24.78 37.14
C LEU A 215 35.02 -23.45 36.97
N THR A 216 34.10 -23.12 37.87
CA THR A 216 33.42 -21.82 37.83
C THR A 216 34.33 -20.65 38.23
N ALA A 217 35.37 -20.90 39.01
CA ALA A 217 36.39 -19.89 39.32
C ALA A 217 37.33 -19.60 38.15
N SER A 218 37.57 -20.57 37.25
CA SER A 218 38.38 -20.36 36.04
C SER A 218 37.60 -19.66 34.91
N LEU A 219 36.27 -19.66 34.97
CA LEU A 219 35.41 -18.95 34.02
C LEU A 219 35.31 -17.47 34.40
N GLY A 220 36.13 -16.64 33.75
CA GLY A 220 36.00 -15.18 33.75
C GLY A 220 35.04 -14.67 32.64
N PRO A 221 34.77 -13.35 32.58
CA PRO A 221 33.94 -12.77 31.52
C PRO A 221 34.52 -13.08 30.13
N GLY A 222 33.77 -13.83 29.31
CA GLY A 222 34.19 -14.23 27.96
C GLY A 222 35.18 -15.40 27.90
N ALA A 223 35.56 -15.99 29.04
CA ALA A 223 36.40 -17.19 29.06
C ALA A 223 35.57 -18.43 28.70
N MET A 224 36.19 -19.32 27.91
CA MET A 224 35.62 -20.60 27.53
C MET A 224 36.60 -21.71 27.86
N VAL A 225 36.10 -22.77 28.48
CA VAL A 225 36.83 -24.01 28.73
C VAL A 225 36.30 -25.03 27.74
N GLU A 226 37.11 -25.41 26.76
CA GLU A 226 36.74 -26.39 25.73
C GLU A 226 37.34 -27.77 26.05
N ASN A 227 36.66 -28.83 25.59
CA ASN A 227 37.15 -30.21 25.64
C ASN A 227 37.66 -30.64 27.02
N GLN A 228 36.99 -30.19 28.08
CA GLN A 228 37.32 -30.57 29.45
C GLN A 228 36.66 -31.90 29.76
N GLU A 229 37.48 -32.90 30.04
CA GLU A 229 37.00 -34.16 30.58
C GLU A 229 36.53 -33.97 32.03
N LEU A 230 35.27 -34.32 32.29
CA LEU A 230 34.63 -34.22 33.58
C LEU A 230 34.11 -35.58 34.02
N HIS A 231 34.30 -35.85 35.31
CA HIS A 231 33.89 -37.10 35.93
C HIS A 231 32.63 -36.85 36.75
N TRP A 232 31.52 -37.34 36.24
CA TRP A 232 30.19 -37.20 36.81
C TRP A 232 29.67 -38.52 37.37
N ARG A 233 28.54 -38.42 38.04
CA ARG A 233 27.76 -39.54 38.55
C ARG A 233 26.32 -39.39 38.08
N ARG A 234 25.78 -40.44 37.46
CA ARG A 234 24.36 -40.54 37.09
C ARG A 234 23.47 -40.56 38.34
N VAL A 235 22.17 -40.36 38.17
CA VAL A 235 21.20 -40.37 39.30
C VAL A 235 21.20 -41.71 40.04
N ASP A 236 21.41 -42.81 39.32
CA ASP A 236 21.52 -44.17 39.87
C ASP A 236 22.86 -44.47 40.57
N GLY A 237 23.81 -43.52 40.53
CA GLY A 237 25.13 -43.67 41.12
C GLY A 237 26.22 -44.20 40.17
N ALA A 238 25.88 -44.57 38.93
CA ALA A 238 26.86 -45.06 37.97
C ALA A 238 27.87 -43.95 37.55
N PRO A 239 29.14 -44.30 37.32
CA PRO A 239 30.13 -43.35 36.83
C PRO A 239 29.79 -42.93 35.40
N LEU A 240 30.03 -41.66 35.09
CA LEU A 240 29.81 -41.06 33.78
C LEU A 240 30.99 -40.14 33.47
N THR A 241 31.69 -40.39 32.37
CA THR A 241 32.74 -39.48 31.89
C THR A 241 32.19 -38.70 30.72
N VAL A 242 32.26 -37.38 30.80
CA VAL A 242 31.81 -36.50 29.72
C VAL A 242 32.92 -35.59 29.24
N LEU A 243 32.95 -35.36 27.94
CA LEU A 243 33.71 -34.28 27.35
C LEU A 243 32.80 -33.04 27.31
N ALA A 244 33.19 -31.98 28.02
CA ALA A 244 32.37 -30.80 28.17
C ALA A 244 33.07 -29.53 27.68
N SER A 245 32.29 -28.67 27.01
CA SER A 245 32.68 -27.29 26.72
C SER A 245 31.78 -26.34 27.50
N ILE A 246 32.38 -25.46 28.29
CA ILE A 246 31.69 -24.65 29.30
C ILE A 246 32.08 -23.18 29.11
N ARG A 247 31.09 -22.29 29.18
CA ARG A 247 31.27 -20.85 29.10
C ARG A 247 30.30 -20.13 30.03
N GLU A 248 30.60 -18.88 30.36
CA GLU A 248 29.66 -17.99 31.06
C GLU A 248 29.00 -17.04 30.06
N VAL A 249 27.66 -17.04 30.02
CA VAL A 249 26.83 -16.17 29.17
C VAL A 249 25.71 -15.59 30.02
N ASP A 250 25.58 -14.27 30.03
CA ASP A 250 24.54 -13.53 30.79
C ASP A 250 24.45 -13.90 32.29
N GLY A 251 25.60 -14.18 32.92
CA GLY A 251 25.69 -14.58 34.33
C GLY A 251 25.24 -16.02 34.62
N LEU A 252 25.02 -16.82 33.58
CA LEU A 252 24.75 -18.25 33.65
C LEU A 252 25.94 -19.04 33.08
N ILE A 253 26.26 -20.16 33.72
CA ILE A 253 27.21 -21.14 33.23
C ILE A 253 26.48 -22.06 32.25
N GLU A 254 26.81 -21.97 30.98
CA GLU A 254 26.29 -22.83 29.92
C GLU A 254 27.32 -23.92 29.60
N ALA A 255 26.89 -25.18 29.64
CA ALA A 255 27.73 -26.33 29.37
C ALA A 255 27.08 -27.23 28.31
N ILE A 256 27.87 -27.61 27.32
CA ILE A 256 27.55 -28.67 26.35
C ILE A 256 28.40 -29.88 26.73
N ALA A 257 27.79 -31.05 26.89
CA ALA A 257 28.44 -32.28 27.28
C ALA A 257 28.14 -33.43 26.30
N VAL A 258 29.13 -34.29 26.08
CA VAL A 258 29.04 -35.52 25.28
C VAL A 258 29.56 -36.68 26.12
N ASP A 259 28.85 -37.82 26.12
CA ASP A 259 29.28 -39.04 26.80
C ASP A 259 30.51 -39.65 26.10
N ILE A 260 31.57 -39.91 26.86
CA ILE A 260 32.78 -40.59 26.39
C ILE A 260 33.16 -41.77 27.29
N THR A 261 32.23 -42.25 28.12
CA THR A 261 32.50 -43.28 29.14
C THR A 261 33.05 -44.59 28.54
N ASP A 262 32.63 -44.94 27.33
CA ASP A 262 33.12 -46.14 26.64
C ASP A 262 34.52 -45.95 26.04
N ASP A 263 34.86 -44.75 25.58
CA ASP A 263 36.17 -44.44 24.99
C ASP A 263 37.27 -44.42 26.07
N THR A 264 36.98 -43.87 27.26
CA THR A 264 37.95 -43.83 28.36
C THR A 264 38.34 -45.24 28.86
N ARG A 265 37.43 -46.22 28.75
CA ARG A 265 37.68 -47.62 29.13
C ARG A 265 38.61 -48.35 28.16
N ALA A 266 38.66 -47.94 26.89
CA ALA A 266 39.56 -48.52 25.91
C ALA A 266 41.01 -48.07 26.16
N ASP A 267 41.22 -46.80 26.49
CA ASP A 267 42.55 -46.23 26.76
C ASP A 267 43.17 -46.75 28.08
N GLU A 268 42.37 -47.12 29.07
CA GLU A 268 42.86 -47.72 30.33
C GLU A 268 43.24 -49.19 30.22
N VAL A 269 42.74 -49.93 29.22
CA VAL A 269 43.06 -51.35 29.01
C VAL A 269 44.35 -51.55 28.17
N GLU A 270 44.79 -50.51 27.47
CA GLU A 270 45.98 -50.53 26.61
C GLU A 270 47.27 -50.02 27.29
N ARG A 271 47.21 -49.67 28.59
CA ARG A 271 48.37 -49.26 29.43
C ARG A 271 48.78 -50.32 30.44
#